data_AF-A0A246R908-F1
#
_entry.id   AF-A0A246R908-F1
#
_cell.length_a   1.000
_cell.length_b   1.000
_cell.length_c   1.000
_cell.angle_alpha   90.00
_cell.angle_beta   90.00
_cell.angle_gamma   90.00
#
_symmetry.space_group_name_H-M   'P 1'
#
loop_
_entity.id
_entity.type
_entity.pdbx_description
1 polymer ?
#
loop_
_entity_poly.entity_id
_entity_poly.type
_entity_poly.pdbx_seq_one_letter_code
_entity_poly.pdbx_strand_id
1 'polypeptide(L)'
;MDLLEANYAGLNEEDLVDILGEVRVVDAAGVIFRVVKRSLESDAPAYWLCQKAILALSELESDEANRYLSEMTTDSWPSPIRWHAAVALCIEDQLGFDEDSMMA
;
A
#
# COMPACT_ATOMS: atom_id res chain seq x y z
N MET A 1 8.54 -10.57 15.98
CA MET A 1 8.20 -9.23 16.52
C MET A 1 8.47 -8.28 15.38
N ASP A 2 7.43 -7.69 14.83
CA ASP A 2 7.54 -6.82 13.68
C ASP A 2 7.73 -5.36 14.13
N LEU A 3 8.72 -4.68 13.56
CA LEU A 3 9.01 -3.29 13.92
C LEU A 3 7.88 -2.35 13.49
N LEU A 4 7.20 -2.68 12.38
CA LEU A 4 6.02 -1.95 11.95
C LEU A 4 4.86 -2.14 12.93
N GLU A 5 4.70 -3.32 13.55
CA GLU A 5 3.65 -3.53 14.55
C GLU A 5 3.89 -2.77 15.85
N ALA A 6 5.16 -2.63 16.24
CA ALA A 6 5.52 -2.04 17.52
C ALA A 6 5.35 -0.52 17.57
N ASN A 7 5.14 0.15 16.43
CA ASN A 7 4.92 1.60 16.30
C ASN A 7 5.86 2.42 17.20
N TYR A 8 7.17 2.20 17.03
CA TYR A 8 8.18 2.86 17.83
C TYR A 8 8.27 4.35 17.49
N ALA A 9 8.25 5.19 18.53
CA ALA A 9 8.48 6.63 18.38
C ALA A 9 9.84 6.89 17.72
N GLY A 10 9.82 7.54 16.55
CA GLY A 10 11.02 7.86 15.76
C GLY A 10 11.41 6.83 14.71
N LEU A 11 10.64 5.75 14.54
CA LEU A 11 10.79 4.87 13.38
C LEU A 11 10.30 5.61 12.12
N ASN A 12 11.15 5.66 11.10
CA ASN A 12 10.71 6.08 9.78
C ASN A 12 10.00 4.90 9.11
N GLU A 13 8.67 4.88 9.19
CA GLU A 13 7.85 3.79 8.63
C GLU A 13 7.97 3.71 7.12
N GLU A 14 8.17 4.85 6.44
CA GLU A 14 8.34 4.89 4.98
C GLU A 14 9.59 4.12 4.56
N ASP A 15 10.75 4.45 5.15
CA ASP A 15 12.01 3.78 4.82
C ASP A 15 11.96 2.28 5.12
N LEU A 16 11.30 1.90 6.23
CA LEU A 16 11.20 0.50 6.60
C LEU A 16 10.30 -0.28 5.62
N VAL A 17 9.16 0.30 5.23
CA VAL A 17 8.26 -0.30 4.25
C VAL A 17 8.96 -0.45 2.89
N ASP A 18 9.67 0.59 2.44
CA ASP A 18 10.43 0.57 1.20
C ASP A 18 11.47 -0.58 1.22
N ILE A 19 12.28 -0.68 2.29
CA ILE A 19 13.28 -1.76 2.43
C ILE A 19 12.63 -3.16 2.41
N LEU A 20 11.49 -3.34 3.08
CA LEU A 20 10.81 -4.65 3.14
C LEU A 20 10.29 -5.09 1.77
N GLY A 21 9.81 -4.14 0.95
CA GLY A 21 9.43 -4.36 -0.45
C GLY A 21 10.63 -4.72 -1.31
N GLU A 22 11.67 -3.87 -1.29
CA GLU A 22 12.87 -4.02 -2.12
C GLU A 22 13.58 -5.37 -1.91
N VAL A 23 13.65 -5.85 -0.66
CA VAL A 23 14.28 -7.14 -0.32
C VAL A 23 13.28 -8.31 -0.32
N ARG A 24 12.03 -8.07 -0.73
CA ARG A 24 10.98 -9.07 -0.95
C ARG A 24 10.67 -9.93 0.26
N VAL A 25 10.50 -9.30 1.44
CA VAL A 25 10.13 -10.03 2.66
C VAL A 25 8.66 -10.44 2.60
N VAL A 26 8.36 -11.56 1.95
CA VAL A 26 6.98 -12.02 1.71
C VAL A 26 6.14 -12.13 2.98
N ASP A 27 6.76 -12.52 4.11
CA ASP A 27 6.10 -12.65 5.41
C ASP A 27 5.67 -11.29 6.00
N ALA A 28 6.15 -10.16 5.44
CA ALA A 28 5.79 -8.82 5.86
C ALA A 28 4.47 -8.31 5.21
N ALA A 29 3.90 -9.03 4.24
CA ALA A 29 2.68 -8.60 3.54
C ALA A 29 1.56 -8.19 4.51
N GLY A 30 1.30 -9.04 5.52
CA GLY A 30 0.28 -8.79 6.52
C GLY A 30 0.55 -7.54 7.36
N VAL A 31 1.81 -7.27 7.74
CA VAL A 31 2.13 -6.08 8.52
C VAL A 31 2.02 -4.82 7.69
N ILE A 32 2.53 -4.83 6.44
CA ILE A 32 2.51 -3.68 5.55
C ILE A 32 1.06 -3.27 5.28
N PHE A 33 0.18 -4.25 5.06
CA PHE A 33 -1.24 -3.99 4.91
C PHE A 33 -1.89 -3.36 6.16
N ARG A 34 -1.48 -3.77 7.36
CA ARG A 34 -1.92 -3.12 8.61
C ARG A 34 -1.41 -1.68 8.72
N VAL A 35 -0.22 -1.38 8.19
CA VAL A 35 0.31 -0.01 8.09
C VAL A 35 -0.62 0.85 7.24
N VAL A 36 -1.04 0.37 6.06
CA VAL A 36 -1.99 1.12 5.22
C VAL A 36 -3.25 1.44 6.03
N LYS A 37 -3.88 0.42 6.63
CA LYS A 37 -5.15 0.60 7.38
C LYS A 37 -5.06 1.60 8.52
N ARG A 38 -3.98 1.59 9.31
CA ARG A 38 -3.82 2.52 10.43
C ARG A 38 -3.50 3.95 9.99
N SER A 39 -2.85 4.10 8.85
CA SER A 39 -2.33 5.40 8.40
C SER A 39 -3.31 6.17 7.52
N LEU A 40 -4.41 5.54 7.06
CA LEU A 40 -5.39 6.15 6.15
C LEU A 40 -5.82 7.57 6.55
N GLU A 41 -6.17 7.80 7.82
CA GLU A 41 -6.64 9.12 8.26
C GLU A 41 -5.50 10.13 8.41
N SER A 42 -4.34 9.70 8.93
CA SER A 42 -3.22 10.59 9.25
C SER A 42 -2.34 10.92 8.05
N ASP A 43 -2.32 10.05 7.04
CA ASP A 43 -1.52 10.17 5.83
C ASP A 43 -2.29 10.92 4.72
N ALA A 44 -3.60 11.12 4.90
CA ALA A 44 -4.42 11.93 4.02
C ALA A 44 -3.99 13.42 4.02
N PRO A 45 -4.18 14.14 2.91
CA PRO A 45 -4.78 13.70 1.66
C PRO A 45 -3.78 13.11 0.66
N ALA A 46 -2.47 13.19 0.95
CA ALA A 46 -1.44 12.81 -0.01
C ALA A 46 -1.15 11.31 -0.01
N TYR A 47 -1.37 10.62 1.10
CA TYR A 47 -1.20 9.17 1.26
C TYR A 47 0.24 8.69 0.94
N TRP A 48 1.27 9.45 1.31
CA TRP A 48 2.66 9.14 0.94
C TRP A 48 3.13 7.79 1.47
N LEU A 49 2.89 7.51 2.75
CA LEU A 49 3.24 6.23 3.37
C LEU A 49 2.38 5.09 2.81
N CYS A 50 1.09 5.32 2.62
CA CYS A 50 0.18 4.33 2.04
C CYS A 50 0.58 3.96 0.61
N GLN A 51 0.99 4.94 -0.22
CA GLN A 51 1.50 4.70 -1.56
C GLN A 51 2.76 3.83 -1.57
N LYS A 52 3.72 4.12 -0.68
CA LYS A 52 4.92 3.29 -0.49
C LYS A 52 4.58 1.89 -0.03
N ALA A 53 3.63 1.73 0.89
CA ALA A 53 3.15 0.44 1.33
C ALA A 53 2.46 -0.37 0.23
N ILE A 54 1.72 0.28 -0.66
CA ILE A 54 1.14 -0.36 -1.85
C ILE A 54 2.23 -0.83 -2.81
N LEU A 55 3.24 0.01 -3.06
CA LEU A 55 4.39 -0.37 -3.88
C LEU A 55 5.15 -1.55 -3.25
N ALA A 56 5.47 -1.47 -1.96
CA ALA A 56 6.15 -2.56 -1.27
C ALA A 56 5.36 -3.87 -1.35
N LEU A 57 4.03 -3.84 -1.20
CA LEU A 57 3.18 -5.01 -1.37
C LEU A 57 3.28 -5.60 -2.79
N SER A 58 3.34 -4.79 -3.84
CA SER A 58 3.48 -5.30 -5.21
C SER A 58 4.86 -5.95 -5.45
N GLU A 59 5.91 -5.40 -4.85
CA GLU A 59 7.28 -5.95 -4.93
C GLU A 59 7.45 -7.31 -4.24
N LEU A 60 6.59 -7.64 -3.26
CA LEU A 60 6.62 -8.95 -2.61
C LEU A 60 6.29 -10.10 -3.56
N GLU A 61 5.58 -9.84 -4.68
CA GLU A 61 5.20 -10.84 -5.68
C GLU A 61 4.52 -12.10 -5.07
N SER A 62 3.72 -11.92 -4.01
CA SER A 62 3.08 -13.01 -3.27
C SER A 62 1.55 -13.03 -3.42
N ASP A 63 0.95 -14.22 -3.34
CA ASP A 63 -0.51 -14.39 -3.37
C ASP A 63 -1.21 -13.65 -2.23
N GLU A 64 -0.55 -13.52 -1.07
CA GLU A 64 -1.09 -12.75 0.05
C GLU A 64 -1.10 -11.26 -0.23
N ALA A 65 -0.01 -10.71 -0.76
CA ALA A 65 0.07 -9.30 -1.11
C ALA A 65 -0.93 -8.95 -2.22
N ASN A 66 -1.06 -9.80 -3.25
CA ASN A 66 -2.04 -9.63 -4.32
C ASN A 66 -3.49 -9.61 -3.81
N ARG A 67 -3.81 -10.43 -2.79
CA ARG A 67 -5.14 -10.39 -2.14
C ARG A 67 -5.37 -9.07 -1.42
N TYR A 68 -4.38 -8.52 -0.72
CA TYR A 68 -4.50 -7.23 -0.05
C TYR A 68 -4.61 -6.06 -1.04
N LEU A 69 -3.81 -6.06 -2.11
CA LEU A 69 -3.94 -5.10 -3.19
C LEU A 69 -5.34 -5.15 -3.81
N SER A 70 -5.88 -6.36 -4.04
CA SER A 70 -7.24 -6.53 -4.57
C SER A 70 -8.29 -5.98 -3.62
N GLU A 71 -8.16 -6.21 -2.30
CA GLU A 71 -9.05 -5.64 -1.28
C GLU A 71 -9.07 -4.10 -1.35
N MET A 72 -7.90 -3.47 -1.57
CA MET A 72 -7.75 -2.01 -1.64
C MET A 72 -8.40 -1.36 -2.87
N THR A 73 -8.73 -2.13 -3.91
CA THR A 73 -9.41 -1.59 -5.10
C THR A 73 -10.92 -1.36 -4.91
N THR A 74 -11.49 -1.94 -3.86
CA THR A 74 -12.94 -1.89 -3.57
C THR A 74 -13.41 -0.50 -3.12
N ASP A 75 -14.71 -0.22 -3.26
CA ASP A 75 -15.30 1.09 -2.95
C ASP A 75 -15.21 1.52 -1.47
N SER A 76 -14.79 0.63 -0.56
CA SER A 76 -14.56 0.97 0.85
C SER A 76 -13.27 1.75 1.10
N TRP A 77 -12.41 1.90 0.09
CA TRP A 77 -11.12 2.58 0.20
C TRP A 77 -11.13 3.97 -0.44
N PRO A 78 -10.30 4.93 0.03
CA PRO A 78 -10.18 6.23 -0.61
C PRO A 78 -9.75 6.14 -2.07
N SER A 79 -10.22 7.06 -2.92
CA SER A 79 -9.95 7.03 -4.37
C SER A 79 -8.46 6.93 -4.72
N PRO A 80 -7.53 7.71 -4.10
CA PRO A 80 -6.10 7.56 -4.39
C PRO A 80 -5.58 6.16 -4.07
N ILE A 81 -5.97 5.59 -2.92
CA ILE A 81 -5.56 4.24 -2.52
C ILE A 81 -6.06 3.19 -3.50
N ARG A 82 -7.32 3.29 -3.93
CA ARG A 82 -7.90 2.36 -4.90
C ARG A 82 -7.15 2.40 -6.22
N TRP A 83 -6.83 3.59 -6.71
CA TRP A 83 -6.10 3.77 -7.96
C TRP A 83 -4.68 3.21 -7.87
N HIS A 84 -3.91 3.56 -6.83
CA HIS A 84 -2.55 3.03 -6.65
C HIS A 84 -2.53 1.50 -6.52
N ALA A 85 -3.50 0.91 -5.80
CA ALA A 85 -3.63 -0.53 -5.71
C ALA A 85 -4.00 -1.18 -7.05
N ALA A 86 -4.82 -0.51 -7.86
CA ALA A 86 -5.16 -0.97 -9.20
C ALA A 86 -3.95 -0.93 -10.15
N VAL A 87 -3.16 0.15 -10.12
CA VAL A 87 -1.90 0.29 -10.87
C VAL A 87 -0.90 -0.78 -10.47
N ALA A 88 -0.76 -1.04 -9.16
CA ALA A 88 0.11 -2.10 -8.63
C ALA A 88 -0.27 -3.50 -9.13
N LEU A 89 -1.55 -3.73 -9.47
CA LEU A 89 -2.06 -4.97 -10.06
C LEU A 89 -2.15 -4.93 -11.59
N CYS A 90 -1.86 -3.79 -12.22
CA CYS A 90 -2.05 -3.54 -13.65
C CYS A 90 -3.50 -3.78 -14.12
N ILE A 91 -4.49 -3.30 -13.35
CA ILE A 91 -5.93 -3.43 -13.63
C ILE A 91 -6.68 -2.09 -13.63
N GLU A 92 -5.99 -0.96 -13.57
CA GLU A 92 -6.54 0.40 -13.53
C GLU A 92 -7.52 0.67 -14.68
N ASP A 93 -7.17 0.28 -15.91
CA ASP A 93 -8.03 0.39 -17.09
C ASP A 93 -9.29 -0.48 -16.97
N GLN A 94 -9.14 -1.68 -16.41
CA GLN A 94 -10.26 -2.63 -16.24
C GLN A 94 -11.28 -2.11 -15.23
N LEU A 95 -10.81 -1.36 -14.23
CA LEU A 95 -11.63 -0.71 -13.21
C LEU A 95 -12.12 0.68 -13.65
N GLY A 96 -11.68 1.17 -14.82
CA GLY A 96 -12.13 2.44 -15.40
C GLY A 96 -11.57 3.68 -14.70
N PHE A 97 -10.39 3.59 -14.10
CA PHE A 97 -9.71 4.77 -13.58
C PHE A 97 -9.18 5.65 -14.72
N ASP A 98 -9.37 6.96 -14.58
CA ASP A 98 -8.81 7.97 -15.50
C ASP A 98 -7.52 8.53 -14.90
N GLU A 99 -6.37 8.16 -15.49
CA GLU A 99 -5.03 8.54 -15.02
C GLU A 99 -4.86 10.07 -14.91
N ASP A 100 -5.40 10.81 -15.88
CA ASP A 100 -5.30 12.28 -15.92
C ASP A 100 -6.07 12.94 -14.77
N SER A 101 -7.20 12.36 -14.38
CA SER A 101 -8.00 12.82 -13.24
C SER A 101 -7.39 12.43 -11.88
N MET A 102 -6.55 11.40 -11.85
CA MET A 102 -5.95 10.89 -10.61
C MET A 102 -4.61 11.55 -10.25
N MET A 103 -3.89 12.11 -11.23
CA MET A 103 -2.62 12.83 -11.03
C MET A 103 -2.76 14.36 -10.86
N ALA A 104 -3.98 14.89 -10.92
CA ALA A 104 -4.30 16.32 -10.86
C ALA A 104 -4.42 16.86 -9.42
#